data_AF-A0A0Q7LD54-F1
#
_entry.id   AF-A0A0Q7LD54-F1
#
_cell.length_a   1.000
_cell.length_b   1.000
_cell.length_c   1.000
_cell.angle_alpha   90.00
_cell.angle_beta   90.00
_cell.angle_gamma   90.00
#
_symmetry.space_group_name_H-M   'P 1'
#
loop_
_entity.id
_entity.type
_entity.pdbx_description
1 polymer ?
#
loop_
_entity_poly.entity_id
_entity_poly.type
_entity_poly.pdbx_seq_one_letter_code
_entity_poly.pdbx_strand_id
1 'polypeptide(L)'
;MCEVFISADPQSYDARTRSVRLHGVVTSIRLENLFWQVLEEIAQRDGMAVVQLIERLYDELVAARGEVGNFASFLRVCALRYEALVAHGRIPADISVAIRSLDAKAVLHELPQGWGGAQPRDARVHRLHVATRRHA
;
A
#
# COMPACT_ATOMS: atom_id res chain seq x y z
N MET A 1 -10.17 -22.85 14.02
CA MET A 1 -9.88 -21.41 13.84
C MET A 1 -8.43 -21.10 14.16
N CYS A 2 -7.92 -21.43 15.35
CA CYS A 2 -6.52 -21.16 15.72
C CYS A 2 -5.52 -21.83 14.77
N GLU A 3 -5.73 -23.10 14.42
CA GLU A 3 -4.86 -23.88 13.53
C GLU A 3 -4.58 -23.19 12.18
N VAL A 4 -5.59 -22.51 11.60
CA VAL A 4 -5.43 -21.77 10.33
C VAL A 4 -4.39 -20.65 10.46
N PHE A 5 -4.28 -20.04 11.64
CA PHE A 5 -3.37 -18.91 11.87
C PHE A 5 -2.03 -19.31 12.49
N ILE A 6 -2.01 -20.32 13.37
CA ILE A 6 -0.77 -20.77 14.02
C ILE A 6 0.11 -21.65 13.12
N SER A 7 -0.45 -22.22 12.06
CA SER A 7 0.28 -23.04 11.10
C SER A 7 0.99 -22.23 10.01
N ALA A 8 1.08 -20.90 10.17
CA ALA A 8 1.85 -20.06 9.27
C ALA A 8 3.34 -20.45 9.32
N ASP A 9 3.97 -20.54 8.14
CA ASP A 9 5.41 -20.77 8.04
C ASP A 9 6.16 -19.67 8.81
N PRO A 10 7.02 -20.00 9.79
CA PRO A 10 7.82 -19.01 10.51
C PRO A 10 8.60 -18.07 9.61
N GLN A 11 9.08 -18.55 8.46
CA GLN A 11 9.78 -17.70 7.50
C GLN A 11 8.88 -16.62 6.92
N SER A 12 7.57 -16.82 6.83
CA SER A 12 6.65 -15.86 6.23
C SER A 12 6.55 -14.55 7.00
N TYR A 13 6.60 -14.60 8.34
CA TYR A 13 6.52 -13.43 9.22
C TYR A 13 7.87 -12.93 9.74
N ASP A 14 8.98 -13.60 9.39
CA ASP A 14 10.32 -13.09 9.61
C ASP A 14 10.55 -11.80 8.82
N ALA A 15 11.04 -10.77 9.50
CA ALA A 15 11.27 -9.46 8.88
C ALA A 15 12.66 -9.36 8.22
N ARG A 16 12.65 -9.04 6.93
CA ARG A 16 13.82 -8.83 6.09
C ARG A 16 13.95 -7.35 5.70
N THR A 17 15.18 -6.86 5.78
CA THR A 17 15.52 -5.49 5.38
C THR A 17 16.12 -5.47 3.98
N ARG A 18 15.66 -4.55 3.12
CA ARG A 18 16.19 -4.30 1.78
C ARG A 18 16.49 -2.82 1.60
N SER A 19 17.57 -2.50 0.89
CA SER A 19 17.93 -1.11 0.56
C SER A 19 17.40 -0.76 -0.82
N VAL A 20 16.70 0.37 -0.93
CA VAL A 20 16.10 0.92 -2.17
C VAL A 20 16.57 2.37 -2.34
N ARG A 21 16.75 2.85 -3.57
CA ARG A 21 17.12 4.25 -3.82
C ARG A 21 15.87 5.07 -4.16
N LEU A 22 15.42 5.89 -3.21
CA LEU A 22 14.26 6.77 -3.40
C LEU A 22 14.77 8.20 -3.60
N HIS A 23 14.50 8.80 -4.77
CA HIS A 23 15.01 10.13 -5.15
C HIS A 23 16.54 10.30 -4.91
N GLY A 24 17.32 9.25 -5.19
CA GLY A 24 18.78 9.25 -5.02
C GLY A 24 19.27 8.98 -3.59
N VAL A 25 18.38 8.90 -2.60
CA VAL A 25 18.70 8.56 -1.21
C VAL A 25 18.54 7.05 -0.98
N VAL A 26 19.55 6.41 -0.38
CA VAL A 26 19.45 5.00 0.02
C VAL A 26 18.54 4.88 1.24
N THR A 27 17.38 4.28 1.07
CA THR A 27 16.38 4.04 2.11
C THR A 27 16.34 2.56 2.47
N SER A 28 16.48 2.27 3.76
CA SER A 28 16.36 0.93 4.32
C SER A 28 14.90 0.62 4.66
N ILE A 29 14.32 -0.39 4.01
CA ILE A 29 12.92 -0.80 4.19
C ILE A 29 12.90 -2.19 4.83
N ARG A 30 12.21 -2.34 5.97
CA ARG A 30 12.05 -3.60 6.70
C ARG A 30 10.60 -4.08 6.65
N LEU A 31 10.37 -5.21 5.99
CA LEU A 31 9.07 -5.88 5.86
C LEU A 31 9.21 -7.38 6.12
N GLU A 32 8.11 -8.00 6.52
CA GLU A 32 7.96 -9.45 6.63
C GLU A 32 8.08 -10.11 5.25
N ASN A 33 8.59 -11.34 5.18
CA ASN A 33 8.85 -12.02 3.90
C ASN A 33 7.58 -12.20 3.06
N LEU A 34 6.43 -12.44 3.69
CA LEU A 34 5.15 -12.54 2.96
C LEU A 34 4.80 -11.24 2.23
N PHE A 35 5.03 -10.08 2.85
CA PHE A 35 4.81 -8.81 2.15
C PHE A 35 5.79 -8.60 1.01
N TRP A 36 7.06 -9.04 1.16
CA TRP A 36 8.01 -9.01 0.05
C TRP A 36 7.56 -9.87 -1.12
N GLN A 37 7.04 -11.07 -0.87
CA GLN A 37 6.53 -11.97 -1.90
C GLN A 37 5.34 -11.36 -2.65
N VAL A 38 4.38 -10.79 -1.93
CA VAL A 38 3.21 -10.14 -2.54
C VAL A 38 3.64 -8.93 -3.39
N LEU A 39 4.57 -8.10 -2.90
CA LEU A 39 5.09 -6.96 -3.68
C LEU A 39 5.87 -7.42 -4.92
N GLU A 40 6.59 -8.54 -4.83
CA GLU A 40 7.27 -9.15 -5.97
C GLU A 40 6.28 -9.65 -7.03
N GLU A 41 5.18 -10.30 -6.61
CA GLU A 41 4.11 -10.72 -7.52
C GLU A 41 3.49 -9.51 -8.23
N ILE A 42 3.08 -8.47 -7.49
CA ILE A 42 2.53 -7.23 -8.05
C ILE A 42 3.47 -6.64 -9.10
N ALA A 43 4.77 -6.60 -8.82
CA ALA A 43 5.77 -6.09 -9.75
C ALA A 43 5.88 -6.97 -11.00
N GLN A 44 5.93 -8.30 -10.82
CA GLN A 44 6.04 -9.26 -11.90
C GLN A 44 4.86 -9.22 -12.87
N ARG A 45 3.62 -9.03 -12.36
CA ARG A 45 2.42 -8.88 -13.19
C ARG A 45 2.54 -7.76 -14.21
N ASP A 46 3.24 -6.69 -13.86
CA ASP A 46 3.50 -5.56 -14.75
C ASP A 46 4.90 -5.60 -15.40
N GLY A 47 5.63 -6.71 -15.29
CA GLY A 47 6.96 -6.87 -15.87
C GLY A 47 8.02 -5.94 -15.25
N MET A 48 7.89 -5.64 -13.95
CA MET A 48 8.80 -4.80 -13.19
C MET A 48 9.58 -5.62 -12.15
N ALA A 49 10.78 -5.16 -11.79
CA ALA A 49 11.41 -5.61 -10.56
C ALA A 49 10.73 -4.96 -9.34
N VAL A 50 10.70 -5.64 -8.19
CA VAL A 50 10.08 -5.11 -6.96
C VAL A 50 10.63 -3.75 -6.53
N VAL A 51 11.92 -3.50 -6.77
CA VAL A 51 12.55 -2.20 -6.48
C VAL A 51 11.96 -1.08 -7.36
N GLN A 52 11.71 -1.36 -8.65
CA GLN A 52 11.10 -0.40 -9.57
C GLN A 52 9.64 -0.11 -9.21
N LEU A 53 8.89 -1.13 -8.77
CA LEU A 53 7.54 -0.93 -8.25
C LEU A 53 7.57 0.00 -7.03
N ILE A 54 8.47 -0.24 -6.08
CA ILE A 54 8.58 0.55 -4.85
C ILE A 54 8.96 2.01 -5.15
N GLU A 55 9.92 2.24 -6.05
CA GLU A 55 10.29 3.58 -6.49
C GLU A 55 9.09 4.30 -7.12
N ARG A 56 8.38 3.67 -8.06
CA ARG A 56 7.17 4.27 -8.68
C ARG A 56 6.08 4.57 -7.66
N LEU A 57 5.82 3.66 -6.73
CA LEU A 57 4.83 3.88 -5.67
C LEU A 57 5.21 5.04 -4.76
N TYR A 58 6.50 5.22 -4.48
CA TYR A 58 7.00 6.35 -3.72
C TYR A 58 6.76 7.66 -4.48
N ASP A 59 7.18 7.73 -5.74
CA ASP A 59 7.06 8.93 -6.58
C ASP A 59 5.60 9.37 -6.73
N GLU A 60 4.69 8.43 -7.02
CA GLU A 60 3.25 8.68 -7.12
C GLU A 60 2.64 9.14 -5.79
N LEU A 61 3.10 8.57 -4.67
CA LEU A 61 2.62 8.97 -3.34
C LEU A 61 3.08 10.38 -2.97
N VAL A 62 4.33 10.74 -3.29
CA VAL A 62 4.84 12.12 -3.15
C VAL A 62 4.03 13.07 -4.03
N ALA A 63 3.79 12.72 -5.29
CA ALA A 63 3.02 13.55 -6.21
C ALA A 63 1.57 13.77 -5.73
N ALA A 64 0.94 12.74 -5.16
CA ALA A 64 -0.44 12.80 -4.70
C ALA A 64 -0.62 13.51 -3.34
N ARG A 65 0.37 13.43 -2.44
CA ARG A 65 0.23 13.89 -1.04
C ARG A 65 1.23 14.95 -0.60
N GLY A 66 2.20 15.30 -1.44
CA GLY A 66 3.29 16.24 -1.13
C GLY A 66 4.41 15.62 -0.29
N GLU A 67 4.09 14.69 0.60
CA GLU A 67 5.06 13.96 1.42
C GLU A 67 4.69 12.48 1.58
N VAL A 68 5.69 11.68 1.95
CA VAL A 68 5.52 10.28 2.30
C VAL A 68 5.77 10.13 3.80
N GLY A 69 4.71 9.76 4.53
CA GLY A 69 4.80 9.39 5.95
C GLY A 69 5.43 8.01 6.15
N ASN A 70 4.77 7.13 6.91
CA ASN A 70 5.29 5.78 7.15
C ASN A 70 5.18 4.90 5.88
N PHE A 71 6.25 4.91 5.07
CA PHE A 71 6.30 4.19 3.80
C PHE A 71 6.27 2.67 3.96
N ALA A 72 6.91 2.13 5.00
CA ALA A 72 6.87 0.69 5.26
C ALA A 72 5.43 0.20 5.58
N SER A 73 4.68 0.97 6.38
CA SER A 73 3.26 0.68 6.62
C SER A 73 2.42 0.81 5.35
N PHE A 74 2.71 1.82 4.51
CA PHE A 74 2.05 1.96 3.21
C PHE A 74 2.25 0.72 2.32
N LEU A 75 3.47 0.19 2.24
CA LEU A 75 3.76 -1.02 1.47
C LEU A 75 3.02 -2.26 2.00
N ARG A 76 2.95 -2.44 3.34
CA ARG A 76 2.14 -3.51 3.94
C ARG A 76 0.66 -3.39 3.57
N VAL A 77 0.12 -2.17 3.62
CA VAL A 77 -1.27 -1.91 3.23
C VAL A 77 -1.49 -2.13 1.74
N CYS A 78 -0.51 -1.82 0.88
CA CYS A 78 -0.60 -2.12 -0.55
C CYS A 78 -0.73 -3.62 -0.81
N ALA A 79 0.14 -4.43 -0.19
CA ALA A 79 0.09 -5.88 -0.30
C ALA A 79 -1.23 -6.46 0.22
N LEU A 80 -1.70 -6.03 1.40
CA LEU A 80 -2.98 -6.48 1.95
C LEU A 80 -4.17 -6.08 1.06
N ARG A 81 -4.18 -4.85 0.53
CA ARG A 81 -5.23 -4.39 -0.39
C ARG A 81 -5.22 -5.17 -1.69
N TYR A 82 -4.05 -5.53 -2.20
CA TYR A 82 -3.93 -6.39 -3.39
C TYR A 82 -4.59 -7.74 -3.16
N GLU A 83 -4.17 -8.48 -2.11
CA GLU A 83 -4.74 -9.79 -1.78
C GLU A 83 -6.26 -9.73 -1.60
N ALA A 84 -6.73 -8.68 -0.94
CA ALA A 84 -8.14 -8.54 -0.70
C ALA A 84 -8.95 -8.17 -1.96
N LEU A 85 -8.41 -7.34 -2.85
CA LEU A 85 -9.03 -7.07 -4.16
C LEU A 85 -9.07 -8.32 -5.04
N VAL A 86 -8.06 -9.19 -4.94
CA VAL A 86 -8.07 -10.52 -5.59
C VAL A 86 -9.17 -11.41 -4.98
N ALA A 87 -9.23 -11.50 -3.65
CA ALA A 87 -10.24 -12.29 -2.95
C ALA A 87 -11.69 -11.84 -3.24
N HIS A 88 -11.89 -10.54 -3.49
CA HIS A 88 -13.19 -9.98 -3.90
C HIS A 88 -13.44 -10.02 -5.42
N GLY A 89 -12.55 -10.62 -6.22
CA GLY A 89 -12.70 -10.71 -7.67
C GLY A 89 -12.61 -9.36 -8.40
N ARG A 90 -12.10 -8.32 -7.75
CA ARG A 90 -11.88 -6.99 -8.33
C ARG A 90 -10.58 -6.92 -9.12
N ILE A 91 -9.58 -7.70 -8.72
CA ILE A 91 -8.37 -7.99 -9.49
C ILE A 91 -8.40 -9.48 -9.87
N PRO A 92 -8.14 -9.86 -11.13
CA PRO A 92 -8.06 -11.27 -11.51
C PRO A 92 -6.94 -12.00 -10.76
N ALA A 93 -7.23 -13.20 -10.25
CA ALA A 93 -6.24 -14.08 -9.64
C ALA A 93 -5.20 -14.62 -10.64
N ASP A 94 -5.47 -14.51 -11.94
CA ASP A 94 -4.51 -14.82 -13.00
C ASP A 94 -3.36 -13.80 -13.01
N ILE A 95 -2.18 -14.25 -12.56
CA ILE A 95 -0.96 -13.44 -12.49
C ILE A 95 -0.38 -13.06 -13.87
N SER A 96 -0.87 -13.64 -14.96
CA SER A 96 -0.48 -13.20 -16.31
C SER A 96 -1.17 -11.90 -16.73
N VAL A 97 -2.27 -11.52 -16.06
CA VAL A 97 -2.98 -10.27 -16.31
C VAL A 97 -2.28 -9.13 -15.60
N ALA A 98 -1.74 -8.20 -16.39
CA ALA A 98 -1.07 -7.00 -15.89
C ALA A 98 -2.04 -6.09 -15.12
N ILE A 99 -1.64 -5.63 -13.94
CA ILE A 99 -2.45 -4.73 -13.10
C ILE A 99 -2.69 -3.42 -13.85
N ARG A 100 -1.69 -2.93 -14.59
CA ARG A 100 -1.83 -1.72 -15.42
C ARG A 100 -2.88 -1.82 -16.54
N SER A 101 -3.34 -3.03 -16.88
CA SER A 101 -4.37 -3.24 -17.91
C SER A 101 -5.80 -3.11 -17.38
N LEU A 102 -5.97 -3.07 -16.06
CA LEU A 102 -7.28 -3.03 -15.41
C LEU A 102 -7.87 -1.61 -15.45
N ASP A 103 -9.21 -1.52 -15.53
CA ASP A 103 -9.90 -0.25 -15.30
C ASP A 103 -9.88 0.07 -13.80
N ALA A 104 -8.99 0.97 -13.39
CA ALA A 104 -8.84 1.40 -12.01
C ALA A 104 -10.15 1.95 -11.41
N LYS A 105 -11.02 2.59 -12.19
CA LYS A 105 -12.30 3.11 -11.67
C LYS A 105 -13.24 1.97 -11.31
N ALA A 106 -13.30 0.94 -12.13
CA ALA A 106 -14.10 -0.25 -11.87
C ALA A 106 -13.56 -1.05 -10.67
N VAL A 107 -12.24 -1.18 -10.55
CA VAL A 107 -11.58 -1.86 -9.41
C VAL A 107 -11.88 -1.15 -8.09
N LEU A 108 -11.91 0.19 -8.09
CA LEU A 108 -12.10 1.00 -6.90
C LEU A 108 -13.57 1.39 -6.62
N HIS A 109 -14.52 0.94 -7.44
CA HIS A 109 -15.94 1.24 -7.26
C HIS A 109 -16.50 0.55 -6.02
N GLU A 110 -17.22 1.31 -5.18
CA GLU A 110 -17.93 0.80 -3.98
C GLU A 110 -17.04 0.00 -3.02
N LEU A 111 -15.80 0.43 -2.81
CA LEU A 111 -14.94 -0.18 -1.80
C LEU A 111 -15.49 0.02 -0.38
N PRO A 112 -15.25 -0.94 0.53
CA PRO A 112 -15.56 -0.77 1.95
C PRO A 112 -14.92 0.50 2.53
N GLN A 113 -15.56 1.05 3.56
CA GLN A 113 -15.04 2.23 4.26
C GLN A 113 -13.60 1.97 4.76
N GLY A 114 -12.69 2.92 4.50
CA GLY A 114 -11.29 2.84 4.90
C GLY A 114 -10.34 2.21 3.86
N TRP A 115 -10.85 1.63 2.76
CA TRP A 115 -10.02 1.00 1.72
C TRP A 115 -9.74 1.89 0.52
N GLY A 116 -10.60 2.89 0.28
CA GLY A 116 -10.43 3.93 -0.72
C GLY A 116 -9.77 5.18 -0.13
N GLY A 117 -9.20 6.03 -1.00
CA GLY A 117 -8.77 7.36 -0.58
C GLY A 117 -9.97 8.15 -0.05
N ALA A 118 -9.76 8.95 1.00
CA ALA A 118 -10.77 9.90 1.44
C ALA A 118 -11.13 10.80 0.25
N GLN A 119 -12.40 10.82 -0.12
CA GLN A 119 -12.93 11.88 -0.98
C GLN A 119 -12.56 13.23 -0.33
N PRO A 120 -12.17 14.28 -1.07
CA PRO A 120 -11.61 15.52 -0.52
C PRO A 120 -12.63 16.39 0.25
N ARG A 121 -13.28 15.83 1.26
CA ARG A 121 -14.36 16.45 2.04
C ARG A 121 -14.01 16.81 3.48
N ASP A 122 -12.77 16.61 3.94
CA ASP A 122 -12.42 16.87 5.35
C ASP A 122 -11.32 17.92 5.60
N ALA A 123 -10.94 18.70 4.58
CA ALA A 123 -10.04 19.84 4.77
C ALA A 123 -10.70 21.05 5.47
N ARG A 124 -12.02 21.00 5.79
CA ARG A 124 -12.77 22.14 6.36
C ARG A 124 -13.04 22.05 7.86
N VAL A 125 -12.85 20.91 8.51
CA VAL A 125 -13.24 20.76 9.93
C VAL A 125 -12.13 21.17 10.90
N HIS A 126 -10.86 21.21 10.46
CA HIS A 126 -9.75 21.53 11.36
C HIS A 126 -9.51 23.03 11.66
N ARG A 127 -10.31 23.95 11.11
CA ARG A 127 -10.13 25.40 11.32
C ARG A 127 -11.00 26.02 12.42
N LEU A 128 -11.74 25.23 13.21
CA LEU A 128 -12.67 25.76 14.23
C LEU A 128 -12.28 25.53 15.70
N HIS A 129 -11.17 24.85 16.02
CA HIS A 129 -10.78 24.60 17.42
C HIS A 129 -9.57 25.39 17.96
N VAL A 130 -9.03 26.35 17.19
CA VAL A 130 -7.88 27.19 17.64
C VAL A 130 -8.28 28.67 17.85
N ALA A 131 -9.56 28.93 18.14
CA ALA A 131 -10.05 30.31 18.37
C ALA A 131 -10.93 30.44 19.62
N THR A 132 -10.59 29.78 20.74
CA THR A 132 -11.33 30.00 22.01
C THR A 132 -10.49 29.80 23.27
N ARG A 133 -9.21 30.20 23.26
CA ARG A 133 -8.47 30.46 24.51
C ARG A 133 -7.61 31.72 24.40
N ARG A 134 -8.28 32.88 24.48
CA ARG A 134 -7.70 34.09 25.05
C ARG A 134 -8.77 34.78 25.90
N HIS A 135 -8.35 35.12 27.13
CA HIS A 135 -9.01 35.98 28.12
C HIS A 135 -10.15 35.39 28.97
N ALA A 136 -9.78 34.92 30.16
CA ALA A 136 -10.13 35.55 31.43
C ALA A 136 -9.11 35.12 32.49
#